data_AF-A0A414DCD8-F1
#
_entry.id   AF-A0A414DCD8-F1
#
_cell.length_a   1.000
_cell.length_b   1.000
_cell.length_c   1.000
_cell.angle_alpha   90.00
_cell.angle_beta   90.00
_cell.angle_gamma   90.00
#
_symmetry.space_group_name_H-M   'P 1'
#
loop_
_entity.id
_entity.type
_entity.pdbx_description
1 polymer ?
#
loop_
_entity_poly.entity_id
_entity_poly.type
_entity_poly.pdbx_seq_one_letter_code
_entity_poly.pdbx_strand_id
1 'polypeptide(L)'
;MKSQVYELKKNQIDADSIYGFLNAFNELYAECTDAEKKQFMQAFIERIDIFPERREDGNWIRNIKFQFPVPILRDGKEVDN
;
A
#
# COMPACT_ATOMS: atom_id res chain seq x y z
N MET A 1 -20.15 -7.61 -18.26
CA MET A 1 -18.71 -7.31 -18.10
C MET A 1 -18.36 -6.48 -16.85
N LYS A 2 -19.18 -5.49 -16.43
CA LYS A 2 -18.96 -4.74 -15.18
C LYS A 2 -19.31 -5.49 -13.86
N SER A 3 -19.97 -6.65 -13.94
CA SER A 3 -20.43 -7.40 -12.76
C SER A 3 -19.39 -8.39 -12.23
N GLN A 4 -18.58 -9.04 -13.08
CA GLN A 4 -17.55 -9.98 -12.62
C GLN A 4 -16.41 -9.27 -11.87
N VAL A 5 -16.03 -8.06 -12.30
CA VAL A 5 -15.01 -7.25 -11.60
C VAL A 5 -15.52 -6.75 -10.24
N TYR A 6 -16.83 -6.59 -10.07
CA TYR A 6 -17.43 -6.17 -8.79
C TYR A 6 -17.59 -7.35 -7.81
N GLU A 7 -17.92 -8.55 -8.31
CA GLU A 7 -17.92 -9.79 -7.52
C GLU A 7 -16.51 -10.20 -7.07
N LEU A 8 -15.49 -10.01 -7.92
CA LEU A 8 -14.08 -10.24 -7.56
C LEU A 8 -13.58 -9.30 -6.45
N LYS A 9 -14.08 -8.06 -6.39
CA LYS A 9 -13.76 -7.11 -5.30
C LYS A 9 -14.41 -7.49 -3.95
N LYS A 10 -15.41 -8.37 -3.96
CA LYS A 10 -16.22 -8.72 -2.78
C LYS A 10 -15.78 -10.04 -2.13
N ASN A 11 -15.12 -10.91 -2.90
CA ASN A 11 -14.59 -12.17 -2.40
C ASN A 11 -13.12 -11.98 -2.00
N GLN A 12 -12.96 -11.57 -0.74
CA GLN A 12 -11.78 -11.78 0.11
C GLN A 12 -10.47 -12.00 -0.65
N ILE A 13 -9.67 -10.93 -0.80
CA ILE A 13 -8.23 -11.14 -0.85
C ILE A 13 -7.89 -11.77 0.50
N ASP A 14 -7.64 -13.07 0.54
CA ASP A 14 -7.30 -13.76 1.77
C ASP A 14 -5.96 -13.21 2.30
N ALA A 15 -5.79 -13.28 3.63
CA ALA A 15 -4.60 -12.73 4.27
C ALA A 15 -3.32 -13.32 3.66
N ASP A 16 -3.34 -14.61 3.30
CA ASP A 16 -2.21 -15.33 2.70
C ASP A 16 -1.83 -14.76 1.32
N SER A 17 -2.82 -14.32 0.53
CA SER A 17 -2.64 -13.68 -0.77
C SER A 17 -2.12 -12.25 -0.62
N ILE A 18 -2.52 -11.52 0.43
CA ILE A 18 -1.93 -10.22 0.77
C ILE A 18 -0.47 -10.41 1.21
N TYR A 19 -0.19 -11.37 2.09
CA TYR A 19 1.18 -11.64 2.53
C TYR A 19 2.07 -12.16 1.40
N GLY A 20 1.56 -13.04 0.54
CA GLY A 20 2.26 -13.52 -0.65
C GLY A 20 2.56 -12.38 -1.62
N PHE A 21 1.59 -11.48 -1.84
CA PHE A 21 1.78 -10.27 -2.64
C PHE A 21 2.82 -9.33 -2.02
N LEU A 22 2.74 -9.03 -0.72
CA LEU A 22 3.69 -8.17 -0.01
C LEU A 22 5.10 -8.77 0.02
N ASN A 23 5.22 -10.10 0.11
CA ASN A 23 6.51 -10.80 0.09
C ASN A 23 7.17 -10.73 -1.30
N ALA A 24 6.37 -10.88 -2.37
CA ALA A 24 6.84 -10.74 -3.76
C ALA A 24 6.91 -9.28 -4.25
N PHE A 25 6.44 -8.33 -3.44
CA PHE A 25 6.28 -6.94 -3.84
C PHE A 25 7.59 -6.31 -4.29
N ASN A 26 8.69 -6.58 -3.59
CA ASN A 26 10.00 -6.01 -3.93
C ASN A 26 10.49 -6.47 -5.31
N GLU A 27 10.24 -7.72 -5.70
CA GLU A 27 10.64 -8.26 -7.01
C GLU A 27 9.77 -7.69 -8.13
N LEU A 28 8.44 -7.74 -7.95
CA LEU A 28 7.48 -7.16 -8.89
C LEU A 28 7.70 -5.66 -9.09
N TYR A 29 7.93 -4.93 -8.00
CA TYR A 29 8.18 -3.49 -8.07
C TYR A 29 9.52 -3.19 -8.75
N ALA A 30 10.56 -4.02 -8.61
CA ALA A 30 11.84 -3.80 -9.29
C ALA A 30 11.71 -3.88 -10.82
N GLU A 31 10.89 -4.80 -11.32
CA GLU A 31 10.68 -5.04 -12.76
C GLU A 31 9.72 -4.03 -13.41
N CYS A 32 8.91 -3.31 -12.63
CA CYS A 32 8.02 -2.28 -13.17
C CYS A 32 8.78 -1.05 -13.70
N THR A 33 8.27 -0.50 -14.80
CA THR A 33 8.67 0.83 -15.30
C THR A 33 8.25 1.93 -14.32
N ASP A 34 8.87 3.11 -14.41
CA ASP A 34 8.52 4.24 -13.54
C ASP A 34 7.04 4.66 -13.67
N ALA A 35 6.44 4.50 -14.85
CA ALA A 35 5.04 4.79 -15.09
C ALA A 35 4.11 3.79 -14.36
N GLU A 36 4.46 2.50 -14.39
CA GLU A 36 3.71 1.44 -13.71
C GLU A 36 3.86 1.56 -12.19
N LYS A 37 5.07 1.81 -11.69
CA LYS A 37 5.32 2.14 -10.27
C LYS A 37 4.45 3.29 -9.81
N LYS A 38 4.37 4.36 -10.61
CA LYS A 38 3.54 5.53 -10.30
C LYS A 38 2.05 5.19 -10.25
N GLN A 39 1.53 4.47 -11.25
CA GLN A 39 0.13 4.04 -11.26
C GLN A 39 -0.20 3.11 -10.09
N PHE A 40 0.72 2.19 -9.77
CA PHE A 40 0.58 1.29 -8.66
C PHE A 40 0.49 2.05 -7.33
N MET A 41 1.44 2.96 -7.06
CA MET A 41 1.43 3.76 -5.83
C MET A 41 0.19 4.64 -5.72
N GLN A 42 -0.33 5.18 -6.83
CA GLN A 42 -1.58 5.94 -6.86
C GLN A 42 -2.83 5.10 -6.51
N ALA A 43 -2.83 3.80 -6.83
CA ALA A 43 -3.92 2.91 -6.47
C ALA A 43 -3.91 2.53 -4.97
N PHE A 44 -2.72 2.54 -4.34
CA PHE A 44 -2.53 2.13 -2.95
C PHE A 44 -2.63 3.29 -1.96
N ILE A 45 -2.13 4.47 -2.34
CA ILE A 45 -2.06 5.63 -1.47
C ILE A 45 -3.29 6.51 -1.68
N GLU A 46 -4.03 6.76 -0.62
CA GLU A 46 -5.10 7.77 -0.59
C GLU A 46 -4.52 9.18 -0.52
N ARG A 47 -3.53 9.39 0.37
CA ARG A 47 -2.91 10.70 0.59
C ARG A 47 -1.54 10.58 1.21
N ILE A 48 -0.63 11.48 0.85
CA ILE A 48 0.62 11.71 1.59
C ILE A 48 0.53 13.10 2.20
N ASP A 49 0.61 13.18 3.52
CA ASP A 49 0.78 14.44 4.23
C ASP A 49 2.27 14.70 4.36
N ILE A 50 2.69 15.91 4.00
CA ILE A 50 4.08 16.35 4.14
C ILE A 50 4.19 17.46 5.18
N PHE A 51 5.33 17.54 5.85
CA PHE A 51 5.68 18.71 6.65
C PHE A 51 5.92 19.91 5.72
N PRO A 52 5.55 21.13 6.14
CA PRO A 52 5.80 22.33 5.35
C PRO A 52 7.29 22.67 5.24
N GLU A 53 8.10 22.20 6.20
CA GLU A 53 9.55 22.41 6.23
C GLU A 53 10.29 21.07 6.32
N ARG A 54 11.52 21.03 5.76
CA ARG A 54 12.39 19.86 5.84
C ARG A 54 12.82 19.63 7.28
N ARG A 55 12.60 18.42 7.78
CA ARG A 55 13.11 18.02 9.09
C ARG A 55 14.63 17.79 9.04
N GLU A 56 15.27 17.84 10.20
CA GLU A 56 16.73 17.66 10.34
C GLU A 56 17.21 16.30 9.82
N ASP A 57 16.38 15.27 9.91
CA ASP A 57 16.62 13.93 9.39
C ASP A 57 16.43 13.82 7.85
N GLY A 58 16.07 14.92 7.20
CA GLY A 58 15.82 15.01 5.78
C GLY A 58 14.44 14.50 5.33
N ASN A 59 13.61 13.99 6.25
CA ASN A 59 12.28 13.47 5.95
C ASN A 59 11.25 14.59 5.83
N TRP A 60 10.48 14.58 4.74
CA TRP A 60 9.34 15.48 4.55
C TRP A 60 8.01 14.79 4.82
N ILE A 61 7.98 13.46 4.86
CA ILE A 61 6.75 12.69 5.00
C ILE A 61 6.28 12.77 6.45
N ARG A 62 5.08 13.30 6.65
CA ARG A 62 4.39 13.35 7.94
C ARG A 62 3.51 12.13 8.14
N ASN A 63 2.75 11.75 7.12
CA ASN A 63 1.83 10.62 7.19
C ASN A 63 1.54 10.10 5.78
N ILE A 64 1.29 8.80 5.66
CA ILE A 64 0.77 8.18 4.43
C ILE A 64 -0.54 7.49 4.80
N LYS A 65 -1.62 7.91 4.15
CA LYS A 65 -2.92 7.27 4.27
C LYS A 65 -3.11 6.35 3.08
N PHE A 66 -3.44 5.09 3.33
CA PHE A 66 -3.69 4.08 2.31
C PHE A 66 -5.19 3.97 2.00
N GLN A 67 -5.51 3.58 0.77
CA GLN A 67 -6.89 3.34 0.30
C GLN A 67 -7.58 2.16 1.00
N PHE A 68 -6.82 1.35 1.73
CA PHE A 68 -7.27 0.17 2.46
C PHE A 68 -6.64 0.16 3.86
N PRO A 69 -7.26 -0.49 4.86
CA PRO A 69 -6.67 -0.65 6.18
C PRO A 69 -5.39 -1.48 6.08
N VAL A 70 -4.28 -0.93 6.56
CA VAL A 70 -3.01 -1.65 6.68
C VAL A 70 -2.83 -2.06 8.14
N PRO A 71 -2.79 -3.36 8.45
CA PRO A 71 -2.52 -3.80 9.82
C PRO A 71 -1.10 -3.37 10.22
N ILE A 72 -0.98 -2.67 11.34
CA ILE A 72 0.31 -2.31 11.91
C ILE A 72 0.77 -3.50 12.75
N LEU A 73 1.87 -4.12 12.34
CA LEU A 73 2.50 -5.19 13.14
C LEU A 73 3.54 -4.58 14.08
N ARG A 74 3.35 -4.71 15.39
CA ARG A 74 4.41 -4.52 16.39
C ARG A 74 4.81 -5.88 16.94
N ASP A 75 6.09 -6.20 16.87
CA ASP A 75 6.65 -7.49 17.31
C ASP A 75 5.91 -8.72 16.72
N GLY A 76 5.47 -8.60 15.46
CA GLY A 76 4.74 -9.67 14.76
C GLY A 76 3.27 -9.82 15.17
N LYS A 77 2.71 -8.88 15.93
CA LYS A 77 1.28 -8.88 16.32
C LYS A 77 0.59 -7.63 15.79
N GLU A 78 -0.62 -7.81 15.27
CA GLU A 78 -1.49 -6.70 14.89
C GLU A 78 -1.81 -5.86 16.13
N VAL A 79 -1.63 -4.54 16.02
CA VAL A 79 -2.09 -3.58 17.00
C VAL A 79 -3.25 -2.79 16.41
N ASP A 80 -4.36 -2.72 17.15
CA ASP A 80 -5.49 -1.87 16.77
C ASP A 80 -5.07 -0.40 16.79
N ASN A 81 -5.54 0.34 15.79
CA ASN A 81 -5.20 1.73 15.51
C ASN A 81 -6.06 2.71 16.34
#